data_AF-A0A6V7RQW9-F1
#
_entry.id   AF-A0A6V7RQW9-F1
#
_cell.length_a   1.000
_cell.length_b   1.000
_cell.length_c   1.000
_cell.angle_alpha   90.00
_cell.angle_beta   90.00
_cell.angle_gamma   90.00
#
_symmetry.space_group_name_H-M   'P 1'
#
loop_
_entity.id
_entity.type
_entity.pdbx_description
1 polymer ?
#
loop_
_entity_poly.entity_id
_entity_poly.type
_entity_poly.pdbx_seq_one_letter_code
_entity_poly.pdbx_strand_id
1 'polypeptide(L)' 'MTTNMLNLPSFKILDMKESEYDYRFLVETILPPPSYCPKCGTVANLYKHGKK' A
#
# COMPACT_ATOMS: atom_id res chain seq x y z
N MET A 1 9.55 -6.07 -18.28
CA MET A 1 9.63 -5.80 -16.83
C MET A 1 9.51 -4.31 -16.66
N THR A 2 8.47 -3.82 -15.99
CA THR A 2 8.31 -2.40 -15.67
C THR A 2 9.35 -2.02 -14.61
N THR A 3 10.38 -1.28 -15.02
CA THR A 3 11.39 -0.70 -14.13
C THR A 3 10.67 0.07 -13.02
N ASN A 4 11.14 -0.04 -11.77
CA ASN A 4 10.47 0.59 -10.61
C ASN A 4 10.57 2.13 -10.69
N MET A 5 9.67 2.74 -11.45
CA MET A 5 9.62 4.19 -11.73
C MET A 5 9.33 5.03 -10.48
N LEU A 6 8.75 4.43 -9.44
CA LEU A 6 8.44 5.11 -8.20
C LEU A 6 9.66 5.30 -7.30
N ASN A 7 10.78 4.59 -7.56
CA ASN A 7 11.94 4.51 -6.68
C ASN A 7 11.55 4.17 -5.22
N LEU A 8 10.48 3.37 -5.06
CA LEU A 8 10.01 2.92 -3.76
C LEU A 8 10.37 1.43 -3.59
N PRO A 9 11.39 1.09 -2.79
CA PRO A 9 11.94 -0.26 -2.73
C PRO A 9 10.99 -1.28 -2.06
N SER A 10 10.04 -0.80 -1.25
CA SER A 10 9.05 -1.65 -0.58
C SER A 10 7.85 -2.00 -1.48
N PHE A 11 7.80 -1.46 -2.70
CA PHE A 11 6.68 -1.62 -3.62
C PHE A 11 7.14 -2.19 -4.96
N LYS A 12 6.34 -3.11 -5.50
CA LYS A 12 6.48 -3.66 -6.84
C LYS A 12 5.34 -3.15 -7.70
N ILE A 13 5.66 -2.64 -8.89
CA ILE A 13 4.65 -2.12 -9.83
C ILE A 13 3.99 -3.29 -10.57
N LEU A 14 2.67 -3.37 -10.47
CA LEU A 14 1.82 -4.35 -11.16
C LEU A 14 1.28 -3.81 -12.48
N ASP A 15 0.85 -2.55 -12.49
CA ASP A 15 0.29 -1.86 -13.66
C ASP A 15 0.61 -0.36 -13.58
N MET A 16 0.64 0.29 -14.74
CA MET A 16 0.89 1.72 -14.88
C MET A 16 -0.01 2.27 -15.99
N LYS A 17 -0.79 3.29 -15.64
CA LYS A 17 -1.63 4.02 -16.59
C LYS A 17 -1.25 5.48 -16.56
N GLU A 18 -1.04 6.03 -17.74
CA GLU A 18 -0.84 7.45 -17.96
C GLU A 18 -2.16 8.05 -18.47
N SER A 19 -2.50 9.23 -17.97
CA SER A 19 -3.57 10.09 -18.48
C SER A 19 -2.99 11.44 -18.88
N GLU A 20 -3.83 12.32 -19.44
CA GLU A 20 -3.42 13.68 -19.82
C GLU A 20 -2.85 14.48 -18.64
N TYR A 21 -3.29 14.19 -17.41
CA TYR A 21 -2.98 15.01 -16.23
C TYR A 21 -2.28 14.25 -15.11
N ASP A 22 -2.21 12.92 -15.17
CA ASP A 22 -1.65 12.12 -14.09
C ASP A 22 -1.09 10.77 -14.52
N TYR A 23 -0.42 10.15 -13.55
CA TYR A 23 0.02 8.77 -13.63
C TYR A 23 -0.61 7.98 -12.48
N ARG A 24 -1.18 6.83 -12.81
CA ARG A 24 -1.72 5.88 -11.84
C ARG A 24 -0.90 4.59 -11.86
N PHE A 25 -0.21 4.33 -10.76
CA PHE A 25 0.51 3.09 -10.54
C PHE A 25 -0.31 2.16 -9.64
N LEU A 26 -0.54 0.93 -10.10
CA LEU A 26 -1.00 -0.15 -9.24
C LEU A 26 0.22 -0.87 -8.68
N VAL A 27 0.31 -0.98 -7.36
CA VAL A 27 1.48 -1.55 -6.68
C VAL A 27 1.09 -2.62 -5.66
N GLU A 28 2.02 -3.54 -5.43
CA GLU A 28 1.97 -4.54 -4.36
C GLU A 28 3.10 -4.25 -3.35
N THR A 29 2.82 -4.40 -2.05
CA THR A 29 3.86 -4.29 -1.01
C THR A 29 4.66 -5.58 -0.97
N ILE A 30 5.99 -5.48 -1.05
CA ILE A 30 6.90 -6.63 -0.99
C ILE A 30 7.17 -7.02 0.47
N LEU A 31 7.08 -6.06 1.38
CA LEU A 31 7.28 -6.27 2.81
C LEU A 31 5.97 -6.73 3.48
N PRO A 32 6.07 -7.59 4.51
CA PRO A 32 4.90 -7.95 5.30
C PRO A 32 4.26 -6.70 5.93
N PRO A 33 2.92 -6.67 6.03
CA PRO A 33 2.23 -5.56 6.68
C PRO A 33 2.64 -5.49 8.16
N PRO A 34 2.75 -4.28 8.72
CA PRO A 34 3.05 -4.15 10.15
C PRO A 34 1.86 -4.65 10.98
N SER A 35 2.15 -5.32 12.10
CA SER A 35 1.12 -5.82 13.02
C SER A 35 0.44 -4.71 13.85
N TYR A 36 1.05 -3.53 13.89
CA TYR A 36 0.54 -2.32 14.54
C TYR A 36 0.99 -1.07 13.79
N CYS A 37 0.27 0.04 13.96
CA CYS A 37 0.68 1.32 13.40
C CYS A 37 1.97 1.80 14.06
N PRO A 38 3.07 2.01 13.31
CA PRO A 38 4.33 2.45 13.91
C PRO A 38 4.27 3.89 14.46
N LYS A 39 3.25 4.68 14.09
CA LYS A 39 3.08 6.06 14.59
C LYS A 39 2.34 6.15 15.92
N CYS A 40 1.30 5.34 16.13
CA CYS A 40 0.41 5.45 17.29
C CYS A 40 0.18 4.14 18.06
N GLY A 41 0.83 3.04 17.65
CA GLY A 41 0.71 1.74 18.31
C GLY A 41 -0.61 1.02 18.08
N THR A 42 -1.53 1.57 17.29
CA THR A 42 -2.83 0.95 17.03
C THR A 42 -2.66 -0.37 16.29
N VAL A 43 -3.07 -1.46 16.91
CA VAL A 43 -3.21 -2.77 16.25
C VAL A 43 -4.45 -2.72 15.36
N ALA A 44 -4.27 -2.86 14.05
CA ALA A 44 -5.39 -3.01 13.12
C ALA A 44 -6.16 -4.28 13.53
N ASN A 45 -7.45 -4.12 13.87
CA ASN A 45 -8.41 -5.06 14.48
C ASN A 45 -9.01 -4.61 15.83
N LEU A 46 -8.72 -3.40 16.32
CA LEU A 46 -9.41 -2.88 17.50
C LEU A 46 -10.80 -2.32 17.12
N TYR A 47 -11.81 -3.13 17.45
CA TYR A 47 -13.25 -2.84 17.57
C TYR A 47 -14.11 -3.00 16.29
N LYS A 48 -14.48 -4.25 15.97
CA LYS A 48 -15.80 -4.51 15.36
C LYS A 48 -16.83 -4.20 16.45
N HIS A 49 -17.59 -3.12 16.32
CA HIS A 49 -18.89 -3.02 17.01
C HIS A 49 -19.78 -4.12 16.40
N GLY A 50 -19.63 -5.36 16.90
CA GLY A 50 -20.69 -6.34 16.79
C GLY A 50 -21.90 -5.75 17.50
N LYS A 51 -22.95 -5.43 16.76
CA LYS A 51 -24.26 -5.28 17.37
C LYS A 51 -24.64 -6.65 17.95
N LYS A 52 -25.04 -6.64 19.23
CA LYS A 52 -25.74 -7.76 19.88
C LYS A 52 -26.94 -8.19 19.06
#